data_AF-A0A8J1VQ46-F1
#
_entry.id   AF-A0A8J1VQ46-F1
#
_cell.length_a   1.000
_cell.length_b   1.000
_cell.length_c   1.000
_cell.angle_alpha   90.00
_cell.angle_beta   90.00
_cell.angle_gamma   90.00
#
_symmetry.space_group_name_H-M   'P 1'
#
loop_
_entity.id
_entity.type
_entity.pdbx_description
1 polymer ?
#
loop_
_entity_poly.entity_id
_entity_poly.type
_entity_poly.pdbx_seq_one_letter_code
_entity_poly.pdbx_strand_id
1 'polypeptide(L)'
;MDVGESETTDVDPLDYTAHLESSFYAQGYSSGLAHGHLHGIFEGRALGSEKAFEIWEEVGYYEGSAAFWLEILDGQGKEARALGHANQLLQLISTFPTVNPTPSTSSPPSRATDTAHTKAGPTTPDLATLLAQIRARYRLFSASLGIRPRLIASKDGQTPTDSRDEGDVEQARGLQRVDGPMKGVDTKQLNF
;
A
#
# COMPACT_ATOMS: atom_id res chain seq x y z
N MET A 1 1.66 -59.34 -40.06
CA MET A 1 1.16 -58.87 -38.75
C MET A 1 2.40 -58.54 -37.96
N ASP A 2 2.79 -57.28 -37.98
CA ASP A 2 3.92 -56.74 -37.24
C ASP A 2 3.36 -56.30 -35.89
N VAL A 3 3.70 -57.02 -34.83
CA VAL A 3 3.19 -56.79 -33.48
C VAL A 3 4.13 -55.80 -32.83
N GLY A 4 3.61 -54.58 -32.62
CA GLY A 4 4.33 -53.47 -32.03
C GLY A 4 4.98 -53.84 -30.71
N GLU A 5 6.30 -53.65 -30.66
CA GLU A 5 7.07 -53.66 -29.43
C GLU A 5 6.77 -52.33 -28.73
N SER A 6 5.92 -52.41 -27.70
CA SER A 6 5.67 -51.29 -26.80
C SER A 6 6.95 -50.99 -26.05
N GLU A 7 7.64 -49.94 -26.46
CA GLU A 7 8.78 -49.34 -25.77
C GLU A 7 8.29 -48.84 -24.40
N THR A 8 8.24 -49.76 -23.44
CA THR A 8 8.16 -49.41 -22.03
C THR A 8 9.52 -48.86 -21.67
N THR A 9 9.62 -47.54 -21.54
CA THR A 9 10.77 -46.86 -20.94
C THR A 9 10.95 -47.41 -19.52
N ASP A 10 11.74 -48.48 -19.41
CA ASP A 10 12.17 -49.09 -18.16
C ASP A 10 13.20 -48.12 -17.55
N VAL A 11 12.71 -47.21 -16.72
CA VAL A 11 13.58 -46.29 -15.99
C VAL A 11 14.32 -47.14 -14.95
N ASP A 12 15.62 -47.33 -15.12
CA ASP A 12 16.46 -48.10 -14.18
C ASP A 12 16.20 -47.59 -12.75
N PRO A 13 15.72 -48.46 -11.84
CA PRO A 13 15.40 -48.08 -10.47
C PRO A 13 16.58 -47.42 -9.72
N LEU A 14 17.83 -47.78 -10.04
CA LEU A 14 19.01 -47.17 -9.45
C LEU A 14 19.22 -45.75 -9.97
N ASP A 15 19.03 -45.53 -11.27
CA ASP A 15 19.12 -44.21 -11.90
C ASP A 15 17.98 -43.28 -11.42
N TYR A 16 16.77 -43.82 -11.24
CA TYR A 16 15.66 -43.11 -10.61
C TYR A 16 15.99 -42.65 -9.19
N THR A 17 16.58 -43.52 -8.35
CA THR A 17 16.97 -43.14 -6.98
C THR A 17 18.07 -42.08 -6.95
N ALA A 18 19.00 -42.10 -7.92
CA ALA A 18 20.05 -41.08 -8.03
C ALA A 18 19.50 -39.70 -8.39
N HIS A 19 18.43 -39.64 -9.20
CA HIS A 19 17.78 -38.39 -9.62
C HIS A 19 16.63 -37.94 -8.69
N LEU A 20 16.31 -38.74 -7.68
CA LEU A 20 15.15 -38.53 -6.79
C LEU A 20 15.22 -37.18 -6.06
N GLU A 21 16.38 -36.84 -5.49
CA GLU A 21 16.62 -35.56 -4.81
C GLU A 21 16.43 -34.38 -5.76
N SER A 22 17.04 -34.45 -6.95
CA SER A 22 16.96 -33.40 -7.96
C SER A 22 15.53 -33.19 -8.45
N SER A 23 14.77 -34.28 -8.61
CA SER A 23 13.37 -34.23 -9.03
C SER A 23 12.47 -33.59 -7.97
N PHE A 24 12.62 -33.97 -6.70
CA PHE A 24 11.88 -33.35 -5.60
C PHE A 24 12.29 -31.90 -5.37
N TYR A 25 13.56 -31.56 -5.53
CA TYR A 25 14.02 -30.17 -5.47
C TYR A 25 13.39 -29.33 -6.57
N ALA A 26 13.43 -29.79 -7.83
CA ALA A 26 12.84 -29.08 -8.96
C ALA A 26 11.31 -28.94 -8.82
N GLN A 27 10.64 -29.99 -8.33
CA GLN A 27 9.21 -29.97 -8.06
C GLN A 27 8.86 -28.99 -6.93
N GLY A 28 9.59 -29.04 -5.80
CA GLY A 28 9.39 -28.13 -4.68
C GLY A 28 9.66 -26.67 -5.06
N TYR A 29 10.73 -26.42 -5.81
CA TYR A 29 11.09 -25.09 -6.31
C TYR A 29 10.04 -24.53 -7.26
N SER A 30 9.63 -25.30 -8.28
CA SER A 30 8.62 -24.84 -9.24
C SER A 30 7.26 -24.58 -8.58
N SER A 31 6.85 -25.46 -7.67
CA SER A 31 5.63 -25.29 -6.88
C SER A 31 5.70 -24.07 -5.97
N GLY A 32 6.81 -23.91 -5.23
CA GLY A 32 7.02 -22.80 -4.32
C GLY A 32 7.09 -21.46 -5.03
N LEU A 33 7.77 -21.40 -6.19
CA LEU A 33 7.85 -20.21 -7.03
C LEU A 33 6.48 -19.80 -7.57
N ALA A 34 5.73 -20.76 -8.12
CA ALA A 34 4.38 -20.51 -8.64
C ALA A 34 3.43 -20.02 -7.54
N HIS A 35 3.49 -20.66 -6.36
CA HIS A 35 2.67 -20.26 -5.20
C HIS A 35 3.07 -18.88 -4.66
N GLY A 36 4.36 -18.62 -4.48
CA GLY A 36 4.87 -17.35 -3.99
C GLY A 36 4.54 -16.19 -4.93
N HIS A 37 4.62 -16.40 -6.24
CA HIS A 37 4.22 -15.40 -7.23
C HIS A 37 2.73 -15.06 -7.12
N LEU A 38 1.87 -16.09 -7.07
CA LEU A 38 0.43 -15.92 -6.93
C LEU A 38 0.08 -15.22 -5.60
N HIS A 39 0.71 -15.62 -4.50
CA HIS A 39 0.48 -15.03 -3.18
C HIS A 39 0.92 -13.56 -3.14
N GLY A 40 2.09 -13.23 -3.69
CA GLY A 40 2.58 -11.86 -3.76
C GLY A 40 1.64 -10.94 -4.56
N ILE A 41 1.02 -11.44 -5.63
CA ILE A 41 0.01 -10.66 -6.38
C ILE A 41 -1.24 -10.42 -5.53
N PHE A 42 -1.75 -11.43 -4.85
CA PHE A 42 -2.96 -11.29 -4.04
C PHE A 42 -2.75 -10.39 -2.83
N GLU A 43 -1.66 -10.60 -2.11
CA GLU A 43 -1.29 -9.80 -0.94
C GLU A 43 -1.00 -8.34 -1.35
N GLY A 44 -0.24 -8.13 -2.43
CA GLY A 44 0.04 -6.78 -2.93
C GLY A 44 -1.22 -6.02 -3.35
N ARG A 45 -2.21 -6.70 -3.93
CA ARG A 45 -3.51 -6.09 -4.27
C ARG A 45 -4.33 -5.74 -3.03
N ALA A 46 -4.36 -6.63 -2.04
CA ALA A 46 -5.05 -6.38 -0.78
C ALA A 46 -4.44 -5.20 -0.03
N LEU A 47 -3.12 -5.20 0.16
CA LEU A 47 -2.38 -4.13 0.82
C LEU A 47 -2.49 -2.80 0.05
N GLY A 48 -2.42 -2.85 -1.28
CA GLY A 48 -2.60 -1.68 -2.13
C GLY A 48 -3.98 -1.04 -1.97
N SER A 49 -5.04 -1.85 -1.84
CA SER A 49 -6.40 -1.35 -1.61
C SER A 49 -6.54 -0.71 -0.22
N GLU A 50 -5.97 -1.32 0.81
CA GLU A 50 -5.98 -0.78 2.17
C GLU A 50 -5.26 0.58 2.22
N LYS A 51 -4.04 0.65 1.68
CA LYS A 51 -3.26 1.88 1.68
C LYS A 51 -3.88 2.96 0.81
N ALA A 52 -4.49 2.58 -0.32
CA ALA A 52 -5.19 3.52 -1.17
C ALA A 52 -6.37 4.18 -0.44
N PHE A 53 -7.12 3.43 0.38
CA PHE A 53 -8.20 4.00 1.17
C PHE A 53 -7.70 5.03 2.19
N GLU A 54 -6.61 4.74 2.91
CA GLU A 54 -6.00 5.69 3.84
C GLU A 54 -5.61 7.01 3.15
N ILE A 55 -5.03 6.91 1.96
CA ILE A 55 -4.59 8.07 1.18
C ILE A 55 -5.79 8.85 0.64
N TRP A 56 -6.80 8.15 0.11
CA TRP A 56 -7.99 8.79 -0.45
C TRP A 56 -8.86 9.46 0.60
N GLU A 57 -8.96 8.90 1.82
CA GLU A 57 -9.64 9.56 2.94
C GLU A 57 -8.99 10.92 3.24
N GLU A 58 -7.66 10.96 3.31
CA GLU A 58 -6.91 12.19 3.56
C GLU A 58 -7.12 13.22 2.44
N VAL A 59 -6.93 12.80 1.19
CA VAL A 59 -7.08 13.67 0.01
C VAL A 59 -8.52 14.19 -0.13
N GLY A 60 -9.51 13.32 0.05
CA GLY A 60 -10.92 13.68 0.00
C GLY A 60 -11.34 14.64 1.11
N TYR A 61 -10.77 14.51 2.31
CA TYR A 61 -10.98 15.49 3.39
C TYR A 61 -10.44 16.88 3.02
N TYR A 62 -9.26 16.95 2.38
CA TYR A 62 -8.68 18.21 1.91
C TYR A 62 -9.49 18.85 0.79
N GLU A 63 -9.96 18.03 -0.15
CA GLU A 63 -10.84 18.46 -1.25
C GLU A 63 -12.14 19.07 -0.71
N GLY A 64 -12.85 18.34 0.14
CA GLY A 64 -14.11 18.79 0.73
C GLY A 64 -13.94 20.05 1.59
N SER A 65 -12.84 20.14 2.33
CA SER A 65 -12.51 21.35 3.10
C SER A 65 -12.31 22.56 2.18
N ALA A 66 -11.50 22.41 1.13
CA ALA A 66 -11.24 23.51 0.19
C ALA A 66 -12.51 23.96 -0.53
N ALA A 67 -13.32 23.02 -1.00
CA ALA A 67 -14.59 23.30 -1.66
C ALA A 67 -15.59 24.01 -0.74
N PHE A 68 -15.72 23.56 0.52
CA PHE A 68 -16.59 24.19 1.50
C PHE A 68 -16.23 25.66 1.76
N TRP A 69 -14.95 25.96 1.94
CA TRP A 69 -14.49 27.33 2.17
C TRP A 69 -14.57 28.22 0.93
N LEU A 70 -14.47 27.65 -0.28
CA LEU A 70 -14.67 28.38 -1.53
C LEU A 70 -16.09 28.96 -1.65
N GLU A 71 -17.09 28.24 -1.16
CA GLU A 71 -18.50 28.69 -1.16
C GLU A 71 -18.83 29.70 -0.06
N ILE A 72 -18.05 29.72 1.04
CA ILE A 72 -18.35 30.54 2.22
C ILE A 72 -17.63 31.89 2.21
N LEU A 73 -16.43 31.95 1.64
CA LEU A 73 -15.61 33.16 1.68
C LEU A 73 -16.07 34.16 0.63
N ASP A 74 -16.21 35.43 1.01
CA ASP A 74 -16.67 36.53 0.14
C ASP A 74 -15.50 37.17 -0.65
N GLY A 75 -14.30 36.63 -0.47
CA GLY A 75 -13.11 36.94 -1.28
C GLY A 75 -12.49 38.31 -1.01
N GLN A 76 -12.78 38.93 0.13
CA GLN A 76 -12.22 40.23 0.49
C GLN A 76 -11.02 40.13 1.46
N GLY A 77 -10.02 40.97 1.25
CA GLY A 77 -8.87 41.10 2.16
C GLY A 77 -8.09 39.79 2.36
N LYS A 78 -8.01 39.29 3.60
CA LYS A 78 -7.27 38.07 3.95
C LYS A 78 -7.90 36.81 3.33
N GLU A 79 -9.18 36.84 3.03
CA GLU A 79 -9.93 35.73 2.44
C GLU A 79 -9.56 35.48 0.98
N ALA A 80 -9.23 36.54 0.22
CA ALA A 80 -8.75 36.43 -1.16
C ALA A 80 -7.51 35.53 -1.27
N ARG A 81 -6.61 35.61 -0.28
CA ARG A 81 -5.42 34.76 -0.21
C ARG A 81 -5.80 33.30 0.07
N ALA A 82 -6.76 33.07 0.97
CA ALA A 82 -7.24 31.73 1.29
C ALA A 82 -7.91 31.07 0.08
N LEU A 83 -8.72 31.82 -0.68
CA LEU A 83 -9.32 31.36 -1.94
C LEU A 83 -8.28 30.96 -2.98
N GLY A 84 -7.19 31.73 -3.12
CA GLY A 84 -6.08 31.38 -4.00
C GLY A 84 -5.40 30.07 -3.61
N HIS A 85 -5.20 29.84 -2.30
CA HIS A 85 -4.64 28.59 -1.79
C HIS A 85 -5.61 27.40 -1.95
N ALA A 86 -6.91 27.60 -1.75
CA ALA A 86 -7.94 26.58 -1.95
C ALA A 86 -7.99 26.11 -3.41
N ASN A 87 -8.00 27.04 -4.38
CA ASN A 87 -7.99 26.70 -5.81
C ASN A 87 -6.73 25.93 -6.21
N GLN A 88 -5.55 26.34 -5.73
CA GLN A 88 -4.29 25.63 -6.00
C GLN A 88 -4.28 24.22 -5.41
N LEU A 89 -4.87 24.05 -4.22
CA LEU A 89 -5.01 22.75 -3.57
C LEU A 89 -5.91 21.82 -4.41
N LEU A 90 -7.06 22.30 -4.86
CA LEU A 90 -7.96 21.53 -5.74
C LEU A 90 -7.30 21.15 -7.07
N GLN A 91 -6.51 22.05 -7.67
CA GLN A 91 -5.74 21.73 -8.88
C GLN A 91 -4.74 20.59 -8.66
N LEU A 92 -4.01 20.58 -7.54
CA LEU A 92 -3.11 19.48 -7.22
C LEU A 92 -3.86 18.17 -7.02
N ILE A 93 -4.99 18.21 -6.31
CA ILE A 93 -5.83 17.04 -6.07
C ILE A 93 -6.37 16.47 -7.39
N SER A 94 -6.76 17.32 -8.35
CA SER A 94 -7.23 16.87 -9.67
C SER A 94 -6.17 16.13 -10.51
N THR A 95 -4.88 16.27 -10.15
CA THR A 95 -3.78 15.54 -10.81
C THR A 95 -3.63 14.12 -10.26
N PHE A 96 -4.31 13.78 -9.16
CA PHE A 96 -4.17 12.48 -8.51
C PHE A 96 -4.76 11.37 -9.38
N PRO A 97 -4.03 10.26 -9.62
CA PRO A 97 -4.49 9.20 -10.50
C PRO A 97 -5.68 8.45 -9.87
N THR A 98 -6.80 8.40 -10.60
CA THR A 98 -8.02 7.68 -10.19
C THR A 98 -8.12 6.28 -10.81
N VAL A 99 -7.30 6.00 -11.82
CA VAL A 99 -7.27 4.72 -12.52
C VAL A 99 -5.92 4.06 -12.32
N ASN A 100 -5.94 2.81 -11.85
CA ASN A 100 -4.75 1.96 -11.82
C ASN A 100 -4.65 1.22 -13.17
N PRO A 101 -3.71 1.59 -14.07
CA PRO A 101 -3.49 0.84 -15.30
C PRO A 101 -2.81 -0.49 -14.94
N THR A 102 -3.62 -1.50 -14.62
CA THR A 102 -3.10 -2.86 -14.48
C THR A 102 -2.68 -3.34 -15.87
N PRO A 103 -1.41 -3.75 -16.09
CA PRO A 103 -1.02 -4.35 -17.35
C PRO A 103 -1.84 -5.63 -17.51
N SER A 104 -2.65 -5.67 -18.58
CA SER A 104 -3.42 -6.84 -18.95
C SER A 104 -2.44 -8.00 -19.13
N THR A 105 -2.59 -9.05 -18.33
CA THR A 105 -1.89 -10.33 -18.46
C THR A 105 -2.16 -10.92 -19.84
N SER A 106 -1.36 -10.53 -20.84
CA SER A 106 -1.35 -11.13 -22.18
C SER A 106 0.06 -11.34 -22.73
N SER A 107 1.10 -11.03 -21.95
CA SER A 107 2.49 -11.34 -22.30
C SER A 107 3.16 -12.09 -21.14
N PRO A 108 3.76 -13.27 -21.39
CA PRO A 108 4.50 -13.98 -20.36
C PRO A 108 5.69 -13.12 -19.86
N PRO A 109 5.98 -13.12 -18.55
CA PRO A 109 7.08 -12.33 -18.01
C PRO A 109 8.41 -12.97 -18.46
N SER A 110 9.16 -12.23 -19.28
CA SER A 110 10.56 -12.56 -19.53
C SER A 110 11.31 -12.61 -18.20
N ARG A 111 11.99 -13.73 -18.00
CA ARG A 111 12.91 -14.08 -16.94
C ARG A 111 13.58 -12.86 -16.28
N ALA A 112 13.40 -12.79 -14.96
CA ALA A 112 14.00 -11.78 -14.08
C ALA A 112 15.49 -11.57 -14.39
N THR A 113 15.82 -10.37 -14.86
CA THR A 113 17.12 -9.75 -14.61
C THR A 113 16.94 -8.83 -13.42
N ASP A 114 17.53 -9.23 -12.30
CA ASP A 114 17.82 -8.36 -11.16
C ASP A 114 18.64 -7.17 -11.62
N THR A 115 17.99 -6.06 -12.00
CA THR A 115 18.58 -4.74 -11.87
C THR A 115 17.52 -3.66 -12.04
N ALA A 116 17.57 -2.72 -11.08
CA ALA A 116 17.04 -1.37 -11.18
C ALA A 116 15.51 -1.24 -11.20
N HIS A 117 15.04 -0.41 -10.24
CA HIS A 117 14.10 0.68 -10.50
C HIS A 117 13.74 0.78 -11.98
N THR A 118 12.74 0.03 -12.43
CA THR A 118 12.23 0.16 -13.78
C THR A 118 11.47 1.45 -13.76
N LYS A 119 12.19 2.50 -14.15
CA LYS A 119 11.74 3.85 -14.40
C LYS A 119 10.42 3.74 -15.15
N ALA A 120 9.31 3.90 -14.42
CA ALA A 120 8.02 4.12 -15.03
C ALA A 120 8.22 5.22 -16.09
N GLY A 121 7.56 5.07 -17.24
CA GLY A 121 7.68 6.00 -18.37
C GLY A 121 7.53 7.47 -17.95
N PRO A 122 7.89 8.42 -18.82
CA PRO A 122 8.31 9.78 -18.48
C PRO A 122 7.26 10.72 -17.85
N THR A 123 6.15 10.23 -17.30
CA THR A 123 5.05 11.08 -16.80
C THR A 123 4.25 10.54 -15.62
N THR A 124 4.62 9.44 -14.94
CA THR A 124 3.94 9.11 -13.67
C THR A 124 4.46 10.06 -12.59
N PRO A 125 3.68 11.05 -12.12
CA PRO A 125 4.11 11.89 -11.01
C PRO A 125 4.41 10.98 -9.82
N ASP A 126 5.55 11.19 -9.17
CA ASP A 126 5.88 10.49 -7.94
C ASP A 126 4.78 10.80 -6.91
N LEU A 127 3.94 9.79 -6.66
CA LEU A 127 2.73 9.91 -5.83
C LEU A 127 3.06 10.45 -4.43
N ALA A 128 4.20 10.04 -3.87
CA ALA A 128 4.65 10.48 -2.57
C ALA A 128 4.98 11.98 -2.56
N THR A 129 5.62 12.48 -3.62
CA THR A 129 5.89 13.91 -3.77
C THR A 129 4.62 14.72 -3.97
N LEU A 130 3.67 14.21 -4.77
CA LEU A 130 2.38 14.85 -4.98
C LEU A 130 1.60 14.95 -3.67
N LEU A 131 1.55 13.87 -2.87
CA LEU A 131 0.93 13.88 -1.54
C LEU A 131 1.61 14.87 -0.59
N ALA A 132 2.95 14.91 -0.57
CA ALA A 132 3.67 15.88 0.25
C ALA A 132 3.35 17.33 -0.15
N GLN A 133 3.22 17.61 -1.46
CA GLN A 133 2.81 18.91 -1.98
C GLN A 133 1.38 19.26 -1.57
N ILE A 134 0.43 18.32 -1.69
CA ILE A 134 -0.97 18.50 -1.26
C ILE A 134 -1.01 18.84 0.23
N ARG A 135 -0.34 18.05 1.09
CA ARG A 135 -0.26 18.31 2.55
C ARG A 135 0.36 19.67 2.87
N ALA A 136 1.41 20.07 2.16
CA ALA A 136 2.03 21.38 2.34
C ALA A 136 1.08 22.53 1.96
N ARG A 137 0.35 22.38 0.86
CA ARG A 137 -0.66 23.36 0.43
C ARG A 137 -1.85 23.43 1.36
N TYR A 138 -2.34 22.28 1.85
CA TYR A 138 -3.40 22.25 2.84
C TYR A 138 -3.00 22.99 4.12
N ARG A 139 -1.79 22.78 4.65
CA ARG A 139 -1.29 23.53 5.82
C ARG A 139 -1.27 25.04 5.58
N LEU A 140 -0.85 25.49 4.40
CA LEU A 140 -0.82 26.91 4.04
C LEU A 140 -2.23 27.50 3.92
N PHE A 141 -3.15 26.74 3.34
CA PHE A 141 -4.58 27.07 3.28
C PHE A 141 -5.19 27.21 4.68
N SER A 142 -5.02 26.22 5.56
CA SER A 142 -5.52 26.29 6.95
C SER A 142 -4.90 27.46 7.72
N ALA A 143 -3.60 27.72 7.55
CA ALA A 143 -2.93 28.86 8.16
C ALA A 143 -3.50 30.21 7.68
N SER A 144 -3.90 30.32 6.41
CA SER A 144 -4.53 31.54 5.88
C SER A 144 -5.92 31.81 6.46
N LEU A 145 -6.60 30.77 6.95
CA LEU A 145 -7.89 30.86 7.64
C LEU A 145 -7.75 30.97 9.17
N GLY A 146 -6.54 30.82 9.71
CA GLY A 146 -6.32 30.76 11.16
C GLY A 146 -6.85 29.48 11.81
N ILE A 147 -7.12 28.44 11.03
CA ILE A 147 -7.66 27.16 11.52
C ILE A 147 -6.51 26.19 11.72
N ARG A 148 -6.54 25.41 12.81
CA ARG A 148 -5.58 24.32 13.03
C ARG A 148 -5.83 23.23 11.97
N PRO A 149 -4.84 22.90 11.12
CA PRO A 149 -5.01 21.84 10.14
C PRO A 149 -5.24 20.51 10.87
N ARG A 150 -6.32 19.79 10.51
CA ARG A 150 -6.48 18.39 10.91
C ARG A 150 -5.65 17.55 9.96
N LEU A 151 -4.47 17.15 10.40
CA LEU A 151 -3.66 16.16 9.69
C LEU A 151 -4.12 14.78 10.13
N ILE A 152 -4.95 14.13 9.31
CA ILE A 152 -5.15 12.68 9.43
C ILE A 152 -3.87 12.07 8.88
N ALA A 153 -2.86 11.95 9.75
CA ALA A 153 -1.70 11.17 9.40
C ALA A 153 -2.18 9.74 9.18
N SER A 154 -2.01 9.20 7.96
CA SER A 154 -1.91 7.75 7.78
C SER A 154 -0.96 7.24 8.86
N LYS A 155 -1.29 6.16 9.55
CA LYS A 155 -0.55 5.65 10.74
C LYS A 155 0.85 5.13 10.41
N ASP A 156 1.66 5.85 9.65
CA ASP A 156 3.09 5.66 9.57
C ASP A 156 3.74 6.38 10.77
N GLY A 157 3.69 5.69 11.93
CA GLY A 157 4.81 5.70 12.88
C GLY A 157 5.09 6.96 13.71
N GLN A 158 4.13 7.84 13.98
CA GLN A 158 4.35 8.87 15.02
C GLN A 158 3.08 9.18 15.80
N THR A 159 3.00 8.62 17.02
CA THR A 159 2.13 9.14 18.07
C THR A 159 2.52 10.61 18.30
N PRO A 160 1.60 11.59 18.14
CA PRO A 160 1.86 12.91 18.65
C PRO A 160 1.80 12.80 20.18
N THR A 161 2.97 12.81 20.81
CA THR A 161 3.08 13.11 22.24
C THR A 161 2.72 14.58 22.41
N ASP A 162 1.43 14.88 22.54
CA ASP A 162 1.00 16.19 23.03
C ASP A 162 1.18 16.20 24.55
N SER A 163 2.32 16.71 24.98
CA SER A 163 2.64 16.92 26.38
C SER A 163 2.11 18.28 26.82
N ARG A 164 1.10 18.21 27.71
CA ARG A 164 0.58 19.21 28.68
C ARG A 164 -0.86 19.67 28.39
N ASP A 165 -1.82 19.13 29.14
CA ASP A 165 -2.27 19.77 30.39
C ASP A 165 -3.09 18.75 31.20
N GLU A 166 -2.80 18.63 32.49
CA GLU A 166 -3.55 17.78 33.42
C GLU A 166 -4.83 18.49 33.87
N GLY A 167 -5.95 17.77 33.84
CA GLY A 167 -7.20 18.19 34.46
C GLY A 167 -8.21 17.05 34.45
N ASP A 168 -8.40 16.44 35.62
CA ASP A 168 -9.38 15.43 36.00
C ASP A 168 -10.63 15.31 35.11
N VAL A 169 -10.92 14.11 34.59
CA VAL A 169 -12.27 13.51 34.70
C VAL A 169 -12.19 11.99 34.76
N GLU A 170 -12.77 11.50 35.85
CA GLU A 170 -13.03 10.13 36.27
C GLU A 170 -13.91 9.31 35.29
N GLN A 171 -13.40 8.11 34.97
CA GLN A 171 -14.12 6.81 34.92
C GLN A 171 -15.42 6.68 34.09
N ALA A 172 -15.35 5.96 32.95
CA ALA A 172 -16.48 5.16 32.44
C ALA A 172 -16.05 3.96 31.57
N ARG A 173 -16.06 2.77 32.20
CA ARG A 173 -16.52 1.45 31.72
C ARG A 173 -16.22 1.00 30.27
N GLY A 174 -15.32 0.01 30.18
CA GLY A 174 -15.69 -1.37 29.84
C GLY A 174 -16.05 -1.73 28.39
N LEU A 175 -15.05 -2.19 27.63
CA LEU A 175 -15.22 -3.13 26.51
C LEU A 175 -14.10 -4.17 26.58
N GLN A 176 -14.46 -5.38 27.02
CA GLN A 176 -13.56 -6.50 27.24
C GLN A 176 -13.18 -7.12 25.90
N ARG A 177 -11.89 -7.02 25.54
CA ARG A 177 -11.30 -7.71 24.40
C ARG A 177 -11.27 -9.22 24.71
N VAL A 178 -11.90 -10.03 23.87
CA VAL A 178 -11.83 -11.49 23.97
C VAL A 178 -10.45 -11.92 23.47
N ASP A 179 -9.57 -12.29 24.41
CA ASP A 179 -8.24 -12.84 24.11
C ASP A 179 -8.38 -14.30 23.63
N GLY A 180 -7.86 -14.59 22.45
CA GLY A 180 -7.73 -15.95 21.91
C GLY A 180 -6.56 -16.73 22.56
N PRO A 181 -6.58 -18.07 22.55
CA PRO A 181 -5.74 -18.90 23.43
C PRO A 181 -4.27 -19.11 22.99
N MET A 182 -3.70 -18.25 22.14
CA MET A 182 -2.28 -18.36 21.71
C MET A 182 -1.53 -17.07 22.05
N LYS A 183 -1.22 -16.90 23.34
CA LYS A 183 -0.31 -15.85 23.83
C LYS A 183 0.83 -16.53 24.59
N GLY A 184 1.98 -16.68 23.94
CA GLY A 184 3.20 -17.08 24.66
C GLY A 184 4.21 -17.98 23.95
N VAL A 185 4.38 -17.91 22.62
CA VAL A 185 5.62 -18.43 22.02
C VAL A 185 6.60 -17.27 21.91
N ASP A 186 7.59 -17.26 22.79
CA ASP A 186 8.71 -16.32 22.76
C ASP A 186 9.61 -16.67 21.56
N THR A 187 9.43 -15.96 20.45
CA THR A 187 10.19 -16.20 19.20
C THR A 187 11.68 -15.89 19.34
N LYS A 188 12.14 -15.41 20.51
CA LYS A 188 13.55 -15.20 20.82
C LYS A 188 14.30 -16.46 21.28
N GLN A 189 13.59 -17.57 21.48
CA GLN A 189 14.17 -18.89 21.83
C GLN A 189 14.42 -19.78 20.60
N LEU A 190 14.07 -19.34 19.40
CA LEU A 190 14.34 -20.07 18.16
C LEU A 190 15.68 -19.60 17.60
N ASN A 191 16.75 -20.34 17.92
CA ASN A 191 18.00 -20.26 17.16
C ASN A 191 17.76 -20.90 15.79
N PHE A 192 17.61 -20.07 14.76
CA PHE A 192 17.98 -20.41 13.39
C PHE A 192 19.38 -19.87 13.12
#